data_AF-A0A2N1VE06-F1
#
_entry.id   AF-A0A2N1VE06-F1
#
_cell.length_a   1.000
_cell.length_b   1.000
_cell.length_c   1.000
_cell.angle_alpha   90.00
_cell.angle_beta   90.00
_cell.angle_gamma   90.00
#
_symmetry.space_group_name_H-M   'P 1'
#
loop_
_entity.id
_entity.type
_entity.pdbx_description
1 polymer ?
#
loop_
_entity_poly.entity_id
_entity_poly.type
_entity_poly.pdbx_seq_one_letter_code
_entity_poly.pdbx_strand_id
1 'polypeptide(L)'
;MSHLRNSIRAAFAIFIIISLNSCSNNENNPASPEDQLNGTWTLARLTVSDKSSVYDLKPEQVNLTMMLYIHRDYTYQIVKTDNEMTEIFWGNWSVKNNKFTIIDQYGRLEIKSYNINGNKLILETTAENADDKLPATMEFHKL
;
A
#
# COMPACT_ATOMS: atom_id res chain seq x y z
N MET A 1 -50.53 -3.23 -65.55
CA MET A 1 -51.52 -3.59 -64.52
C MET A 1 -50.77 -3.64 -63.20
N SER A 2 -50.72 -2.53 -62.45
CA SER A 2 -51.73 -2.10 -61.45
C SER A 2 -51.75 -3.04 -60.24
N HIS A 3 -51.68 -2.61 -58.99
CA HIS A 3 -51.66 -1.28 -58.39
C HIS A 3 -51.36 -1.49 -56.90
N LEU A 4 -50.77 -0.46 -56.28
CA LEU A 4 -50.97 -0.03 -54.89
C LEU A 4 -50.81 -1.06 -53.75
N ARG A 5 -49.95 -0.69 -52.80
CA ARG A 5 -50.48 -0.03 -51.59
C ARG A 5 -49.42 0.81 -50.87
N ASN A 6 -49.79 2.07 -50.70
CA ASN A 6 -49.12 3.09 -49.90
C ASN A 6 -49.32 2.83 -48.39
N SER A 7 -48.48 3.53 -47.62
CA SER A 7 -48.74 4.15 -46.32
C SER A 7 -48.78 3.27 -45.08
N ILE A 8 -47.83 3.49 -44.17
CA ILE A 8 -47.98 3.99 -42.78
C ILE A 8 -46.53 4.22 -42.31
N ARG A 9 -46.02 5.45 -42.31
CA ARG A 9 -46.14 6.49 -41.27
C ARG A 9 -45.47 6.12 -39.93
N ALA A 10 -44.71 7.09 -39.45
CA ALA A 10 -44.17 7.28 -38.11
C ALA A 10 -42.82 6.60 -37.80
N ALA A 11 -41.78 7.40 -38.07
CA ALA A 11 -40.55 7.40 -37.30
C ALA A 11 -40.85 7.50 -35.80
N PHE A 12 -40.20 6.66 -35.00
CA PHE A 12 -39.94 6.92 -33.60
C PHE A 12 -38.60 6.27 -33.25
N ALA A 13 -37.51 6.86 -33.76
CA ALA A 13 -36.20 6.62 -33.19
C ALA A 13 -36.19 7.30 -31.82
N ILE A 14 -36.33 6.50 -30.77
CA ILE A 14 -36.20 6.95 -29.39
C ILE A 14 -34.74 7.35 -29.20
N PHE A 15 -34.46 8.63 -29.37
CA PHE A 15 -33.23 9.25 -28.92
C PHE A 15 -33.33 9.36 -27.40
N ILE A 16 -32.83 8.35 -26.69
CA ILE A 16 -32.59 8.49 -25.24
C ILE A 16 -31.44 9.49 -25.11
N ILE A 17 -31.80 10.76 -24.92
CA ILE A 17 -30.89 11.76 -24.39
C ILE A 17 -30.64 11.32 -22.95
N ILE A 18 -29.60 10.51 -22.76
CA ILE A 18 -28.99 10.34 -21.45
C ILE A 18 -28.38 11.70 -21.17
N SER A 19 -29.14 12.54 -20.48
CA SER A 19 -28.63 13.70 -19.78
C SER A 19 -27.56 13.18 -18.83
N LEU A 20 -26.31 13.22 -19.28
CA LEU A 20 -25.14 13.21 -18.41
C LEU A 20 -25.35 14.42 -17.50
N ASN A 21 -25.96 14.18 -16.35
CA ASN A 21 -25.73 15.02 -15.19
C ASN A 21 -24.21 15.03 -15.06
N SER A 22 -23.64 16.15 -15.49
CA SER A 22 -22.29 16.55 -15.14
C SER A 22 -22.29 16.62 -13.62
N CYS A 23 -22.02 15.47 -12.99
CA CYS A 23 -21.36 15.46 -11.71
C CYS A 23 -20.07 16.20 -11.97
N SER A 24 -20.05 17.47 -11.56
CA SER A 24 -18.80 18.15 -11.25
C SER A 24 -18.07 17.23 -10.28
N ASN A 25 -17.16 16.43 -10.81
CA ASN A 25 -16.22 15.66 -10.01
C ASN A 25 -15.31 16.70 -9.36
N ASN A 26 -15.78 17.25 -8.24
CA ASN A 26 -14.95 17.95 -7.30
C ASN A 26 -13.81 17.01 -6.95
N GLU A 27 -12.65 17.38 -7.47
CA GLU A 27 -11.32 17.14 -6.93
C GLU A 27 -11.36 16.79 -5.45
N ASN A 28 -11.30 15.50 -5.14
CA ASN A 28 -10.86 14.88 -3.88
C ASN A 28 -11.07 13.37 -4.00
N ASN A 29 -10.54 12.76 -5.06
CA ASN A 29 -10.42 11.31 -5.07
C ASN A 29 -9.36 10.96 -4.02
N PRO A 30 -9.65 10.15 -2.99
CA PRO A 30 -8.62 9.78 -2.03
C PRO A 30 -7.46 9.16 -2.80
N ALA A 31 -6.24 9.64 -2.55
CA ALA A 31 -5.04 9.12 -3.18
C ALA A 31 -5.02 7.59 -3.02
N SER A 32 -4.72 6.86 -4.09
CA SER A 32 -4.66 5.41 -4.03
C SER A 32 -3.67 4.97 -2.94
N PRO A 33 -3.87 3.82 -2.27
CA PRO A 33 -2.91 3.31 -1.29
C PRO A 33 -1.48 3.27 -1.85
N GLU A 34 -1.33 2.94 -3.13
CA GLU A 34 -0.08 2.95 -3.87
C GLU A 34 0.54 4.36 -3.91
N ASP A 35 -0.25 5.38 -4.26
CA ASP A 35 0.21 6.78 -4.28
C ASP A 35 0.65 7.26 -2.90
N GLN A 36 -0.07 6.85 -1.85
CA GLN A 36 0.27 7.20 -0.47
C GLN A 36 1.58 6.54 -0.03
N LEU A 37 1.82 5.28 -0.41
CA LEU A 37 3.01 4.52 -0.06
C LEU A 37 4.29 5.03 -0.73
N ASN A 38 4.21 5.56 -1.94
CA ASN A 38 5.38 6.05 -2.67
C ASN A 38 6.15 7.14 -1.89
N GLY A 39 7.45 6.95 -1.66
CA GLY A 39 8.31 7.91 -0.97
C GLY A 39 9.37 7.25 -0.09
N THR A 40 10.01 8.08 0.74
CA THR A 40 11.00 7.64 1.72
C THR A 40 10.39 7.66 3.11
N TRP A 41 10.63 6.58 3.85
CA TRP A 41 10.07 6.32 5.16
C TRP A 41 11.19 6.00 6.14
N THR A 42 11.14 6.57 7.33
CA THR A 42 12.08 6.25 8.41
C THR A 42 11.35 5.52 9.53
N LEU A 43 11.96 4.48 10.09
CA LEU A 43 11.43 3.80 11.26
C LEU A 43 11.38 4.80 12.41
N ALA A 44 10.21 4.92 13.03
CA ALA A 44 9.96 5.85 14.13
C ALA A 44 9.72 5.11 15.45
N ARG A 45 9.16 3.89 15.38
CA ARG A 45 8.77 3.13 16.57
C ARG A 45 8.67 1.64 16.25
N LEU A 46 9.11 0.82 17.19
CA LEU A 46 9.01 -0.64 17.17
C LEU A 46 8.19 -1.08 18.39
N THR A 47 7.08 -1.77 18.17
CA THR A 47 6.30 -2.38 19.25
C THR A 47 6.45 -3.89 19.19
N VAL A 48 6.85 -4.52 20.29
CA VAL A 48 7.03 -5.99 20.41
C VAL A 48 6.12 -6.51 21.50
N SER A 49 5.37 -7.57 21.22
CA SER A 49 4.45 -8.20 22.17
C SER A 49 4.98 -9.57 22.61
N ASP A 50 5.18 -9.76 23.91
CA ASP A 50 5.57 -11.03 24.51
C ASP A 50 4.58 -11.41 25.61
N LYS A 51 3.72 -12.41 25.33
CA LYS A 51 2.71 -13.06 26.21
C LYS A 51 1.87 -12.12 27.09
N SER A 52 2.49 -11.48 28.09
CA SER A 52 1.87 -10.57 29.06
C SER A 52 2.31 -9.10 28.94
N SER A 53 3.32 -8.81 28.11
CA SER A 53 3.96 -7.49 28.03
C SER A 53 3.99 -6.96 26.61
N VAL A 54 3.83 -5.65 26.47
CA VAL A 54 4.01 -4.93 25.22
C VAL A 54 5.13 -3.92 25.45
N TYR A 55 6.19 -4.06 24.67
CA TYR A 55 7.35 -3.18 24.71
C TYR A 55 7.24 -2.17 23.57
N ASP A 56 7.25 -0.90 23.94
CA ASP A 56 7.27 0.21 23.01
C ASP A 56 8.68 0.80 22.96
N LEU A 57 9.37 0.56 21.86
CA LEU A 57 10.79 0.81 21.70
C LEU A 57 11.01 1.87 20.63
N LYS A 58 11.80 2.89 20.99
CA LYS A 58 12.39 3.77 20.00
C LYS A 58 13.54 3.05 19.29
N PRO A 59 13.75 3.26 17.98
CA PRO A 59 14.78 2.56 17.22
C PRO A 59 16.18 2.70 17.85
N GLU A 60 16.50 3.87 18.41
CA GLU A 60 17.80 4.14 19.04
C GLU A 60 18.03 3.35 20.33
N GLN A 61 16.96 2.91 21.02
CA GLN A 61 17.08 2.12 22.26
C GLN A 61 17.55 0.69 22.00
N VAL A 62 17.41 0.22 20.76
CA VAL A 62 17.78 -1.13 20.32
C VAL A 62 18.85 -1.11 19.23
N ASN A 63 19.53 0.04 19.03
CA ASN A 63 20.53 0.24 17.99
C ASN A 63 20.06 -0.20 16.58
N LEU A 64 18.77 0.02 16.31
CA LEU A 64 18.14 -0.29 15.04
C LEU A 64 17.83 1.02 14.33
N THR A 65 18.25 1.15 13.08
CA THR A 65 17.69 2.17 12.18
C THR A 65 17.22 1.49 10.92
N MET A 66 16.16 2.03 10.31
CA MET A 66 15.65 1.48 9.06
C MET A 66 15.06 2.59 8.22
N MET A 67 15.49 2.64 6.96
CA MET A 67 14.88 3.47 5.92
C MET A 67 14.24 2.57 4.87
N LEU A 68 13.01 2.89 4.50
CA LEU A 68 12.26 2.19 3.46
C LEU A 68 11.98 3.18 2.32
N TYR A 69 12.41 2.81 1.12
CA TYR A 69 12.20 3.55 -0.11
C TYR A 69 11.19 2.78 -0.96
N ILE A 70 10.05 3.39 -1.26
CA ILE A 70 9.01 2.81 -2.10
C ILE A 70 8.90 3.66 -3.36
N HIS A 71 9.19 3.05 -4.51
CA HIS A 71 9.19 3.71 -5.80
C HIS A 71 7.90 3.46 -6.58
N ARG A 72 7.52 4.45 -7.40
CA ARG A 72 6.34 4.41 -8.28
C ARG A 72 6.38 3.31 -9.34
N ASP A 73 7.56 2.77 -9.63
CA ASP A 73 7.78 1.69 -10.59
C ASP A 73 7.63 0.29 -9.95
N TYR A 74 7.04 0.21 -8.76
CA TYR A 74 6.83 -1.01 -7.99
C TYR A 74 8.11 -1.66 -7.46
N THR A 75 9.23 -0.93 -7.45
CA THR A 75 10.46 -1.36 -6.77
C THR A 75 10.57 -0.77 -5.37
N TYR A 76 11.30 -1.44 -4.48
CA TYR A 76 11.60 -0.94 -3.14
C TYR A 76 13.06 -1.17 -2.78
N GLN A 77 13.54 -0.41 -1.79
CA GLN A 77 14.80 -0.63 -1.09
C GLN A 77 14.59 -0.47 0.42
N ILE A 78 15.24 -1.31 1.22
CA ILE A 78 15.36 -1.15 2.66
C ILE A 78 16.83 -1.02 3.01
N VAL A 79 17.18 0.01 3.77
CA VAL A 79 18.49 0.13 4.42
C VAL A 79 18.26 -0.09 5.90
N LYS A 80 18.77 -1.19 6.44
CA LYS A 80 18.67 -1.56 7.85
C LYS A 80 20.06 -1.45 8.47
N THR A 81 20.19 -0.75 9.59
CA THR A 81 21.40 -0.83 10.42
C THR A 81 21.03 -1.42 11.77
N ASP A 82 21.74 -2.46 12.18
CA ASP A 82 21.51 -3.22 13.41
C ASP A 82 22.86 -3.47 14.08
N ASN A 83 23.08 -2.88 15.26
CA ASN A 83 24.34 -2.99 16.01
C ASN A 83 25.59 -2.77 15.13
N GLU A 84 25.61 -1.64 14.40
CA GLU A 84 26.68 -1.21 13.47
C GLU A 84 26.75 -1.95 12.13
N MET A 85 26.06 -3.08 11.97
CA MET A 85 25.98 -3.77 10.69
C MET A 85 24.90 -3.13 9.81
N THR A 86 25.27 -2.69 8.60
CA THR A 86 24.31 -2.17 7.62
C THR A 86 24.05 -3.19 6.52
N GLU A 87 22.78 -3.49 6.32
CA GLU A 87 22.27 -4.38 5.28
C GLU A 87 21.35 -3.61 4.34
N ILE A 88 21.40 -3.97 3.06
CA ILE A 88 20.56 -3.39 2.02
C ILE A 88 19.75 -4.50 1.38
N PHE A 89 18.42 -4.34 1.39
CA PHE A 89 17.47 -5.23 0.73
C PHE A 89 16.77 -4.47 -0.39
N TRP A 90 16.40 -5.16 -1.46
CA TRP A 90 15.66 -4.54 -2.57
C TRP A 90 14.81 -5.56 -3.30
N GLY A 91 13.90 -5.09 -4.14
CA GLY A 91 13.07 -5.97 -4.94
C GLY A 91 11.80 -5.28 -5.40
N ASN A 92 10.72 -6.06 -5.52
CA ASN A 92 9.42 -5.56 -5.97
C ASN A 92 8.41 -5.55 -4.83
N TRP A 93 7.46 -4.63 -4.88
CA TRP A 93 6.37 -4.55 -3.93
C TRP A 93 5.02 -4.46 -4.63
N SER A 94 3.96 -4.84 -3.92
CA SER A 94 2.58 -4.60 -4.34
C SER A 94 1.66 -4.55 -3.12
N VAL A 95 0.50 -3.92 -3.29
CA VAL A 95 -0.54 -3.91 -2.25
C VAL A 95 -1.87 -4.38 -2.78
N LYS A 96 -2.57 -5.18 -1.98
CA LYS A 96 -3.94 -5.62 -2.25
C LYS A 96 -4.61 -6.05 -0.96
N ASN A 97 -5.86 -5.68 -0.75
CA ASN A 97 -6.66 -6.12 0.41
C ASN A 97 -5.95 -5.95 1.77
N ASN A 98 -5.36 -4.77 2.03
CA ASN A 98 -4.58 -4.45 3.24
C ASN A 98 -3.36 -5.36 3.48
N LYS A 99 -2.85 -6.01 2.43
CA LYS A 99 -1.60 -6.77 2.46
C LYS A 99 -0.54 -6.06 1.62
N PHE A 100 0.62 -5.89 2.24
CA PHE A 100 1.86 -5.42 1.61
C PHE A 100 2.69 -6.64 1.27
N THR A 101 2.89 -6.85 -0.03
CA THR A 101 3.60 -8.00 -0.56
C THR A 101 4.96 -7.54 -1.05
N ILE A 102 6.01 -8.22 -0.62
CA ILE A 102 7.39 -7.98 -1.01
C ILE A 102 7.92 -9.25 -1.68
N ILE A 103 8.61 -9.08 -2.81
CA ILE A 103 9.47 -10.10 -3.41
C ILE A 103 10.88 -9.54 -3.41
N ASP A 104 11.76 -10.12 -2.60
CA ASP A 104 13.14 -9.65 -2.45
C ASP A 104 14.04 -10.02 -3.64
N GLN A 105 15.29 -9.57 -3.60
CA GLN A 105 16.28 -9.81 -4.65
C GLN A 105 16.63 -11.30 -4.87
N TYR A 106 16.25 -12.17 -3.93
CA TYR A 106 16.43 -13.62 -4.01
C TYR A 106 15.14 -14.35 -4.43
N GLY A 107 14.07 -13.60 -4.73
CA GLY A 107 12.76 -14.16 -5.11
C GLY A 107 11.94 -14.65 -3.91
N ARG A 108 12.31 -14.31 -2.67
CA ARG A 108 11.56 -14.72 -1.48
C ARG A 108 10.35 -13.81 -1.32
N LEU A 109 9.19 -14.43 -1.10
CA LEU A 109 7.91 -13.76 -0.93
C LEU A 109 7.64 -13.51 0.56
N GLU A 110 7.39 -12.27 0.93
CA GLU A 110 6.87 -11.88 2.23
C GLU A 110 5.54 -11.15 2.09
N ILE A 111 4.57 -11.50 2.92
CA ILE A 111 3.26 -10.85 2.96
C ILE A 111 3.02 -10.35 4.37
N LYS A 112 2.86 -9.03 4.51
CA LYS A 112 2.63 -8.35 5.79
C LYS A 112 1.28 -7.65 5.77
N SER A 113 0.58 -7.60 6.90
CA SER A 113 -0.53 -6.65 7.01
C SER A 113 0.04 -5.24 7.09
N TYR A 114 -0.65 -4.27 6.50
CA TYR A 114 -0.26 -2.87 6.61
C TYR A 114 -1.45 -1.96 6.84
N ASN A 115 -1.15 -0.78 7.38
CA ASN A 115 -2.07 0.34 7.46
C ASN A 115 -1.30 1.63 7.13
N ILE A 116 -1.86 2.48 6.27
CA ILE A 116 -1.30 3.77 5.92
C ILE A 116 -2.33 4.88 6.14
N ASN A 117 -1.87 5.96 6.77
CA ASN A 117 -2.68 7.16 6.95
C ASN A 117 -1.76 8.39 6.87
N GLY A 118 -1.78 9.07 5.72
CA GLY A 118 -0.93 10.23 5.46
C GLY A 118 0.55 9.87 5.54
N ASN A 119 1.29 10.52 6.45
CA ASN A 119 2.73 10.31 6.63
C ASN A 119 3.08 9.18 7.60
N LYS A 120 2.11 8.32 7.97
CA LYS A 120 2.33 7.21 8.89
C LYS A 120 2.01 5.87 8.20
N LEU A 121 2.97 4.96 8.23
CA LEU A 121 2.86 3.58 7.75
C LEU A 121 3.09 2.62 8.93
N ILE A 122 2.21 1.65 9.11
CA ILE A 122 2.35 0.57 10.09
C ILE A 122 2.47 -0.75 9.33
N LEU A 123 3.51 -1.52 9.62
CA LEU A 123 3.72 -2.87 9.11
C LEU A 123 3.71 -3.88 10.26
N GLU A 124 2.91 -4.93 10.15
CA GLU A 124 2.96 -6.08 11.05
C GLU A 124 4.12 -7.01 10.64
N THR A 125 4.92 -7.44 11.61
CA THR A 125 6.07 -8.31 11.40
C THR A 125 6.27 -9.24 12.60
N THR A 126 7.36 -10.01 12.59
CA THR A 126 7.84 -10.76 13.74
C THR A 126 9.23 -10.28 14.12
N ALA A 127 9.49 -10.12 15.41
CA ALA A 127 10.82 -9.99 15.96
C ALA A 127 11.34 -11.39 16.35
N GLU A 128 12.62 -11.65 16.13
CA GLU A 128 13.27 -12.90 16.54
C GLU A 128 14.00 -12.66 17.86
N ASN A 129 13.77 -13.51 18.85
CA ASN A 129 14.47 -13.50 20.14
C ASN A 129 14.87 -14.92 20.51
N ALA A 130 16.16 -15.26 20.37
CA ALA A 130 16.86 -16.51 20.74
C ALA A 130 16.15 -17.84 20.38
N ASP A 131 14.97 -18.08 20.93
CA ASP A 131 14.16 -19.29 20.78
C ASP A 131 12.72 -19.03 20.30
N ASP A 132 12.27 -17.76 20.23
CA ASP A 132 10.88 -17.39 19.97
C ASP A 132 10.75 -16.34 18.84
N LYS A 133 9.59 -16.38 18.15
CA LYS A 133 9.13 -15.34 17.24
C LYS A 133 8.01 -14.55 17.91
N LEU A 134 8.29 -13.29 18.19
CA LEU A 134 7.36 -12.39 18.87
C LEU A 134 6.62 -11.54 17.84
N PRO A 135 5.29 -11.39 17.94
CA PRO A 135 4.56 -10.41 17.14
C PRO A 135 5.15 -9.02 17.34
N ALA A 136 5.38 -8.32 16.24
CA ALA A 136 5.92 -6.97 16.27
C ALA A 136 5.20 -6.07 15.25
N THR A 137 5.23 -4.77 15.51
CA THR A 137 4.76 -3.73 14.59
C THR A 137 5.85 -2.69 14.41
N MET A 138 6.11 -2.35 13.16
CA MET A 138 7.01 -1.27 12.78
C MET A 138 6.18 -0.09 12.31
N GLU A 139 6.34 1.06 12.97
CA GLU A 139 5.75 2.32 12.55
C GLU A 139 6.84 3.16 11.87
N PHE A 140 6.55 3.58 10.64
CA PHE A 140 7.39 4.45 9.85
C PHE A 140 6.72 5.80 9.64
N HIS A 141 7.54 6.85 9.59
CA HIS A 141 7.11 8.19 9.19
C HIS A 141 7.73 8.59 7.85
N LYS A 142 6.94 9.24 7.01
CA LYS A 142 7.38 9.76 5.72
C LYS A 142 8.27 10.98 5.91
N LEU A 143 9.36 11.06 5.13
CA LEU A 143 10.26 12.23 5.07
C LEU A 143 9.69 13.35 4.17
#